data_AF-S0DFL5-F1
#
_entry.id   AF-S0DFL5-F1
#
_cell.length_a   1.000
_cell.length_b   1.000
_cell.length_c   1.000
_cell.angle_alpha   90.00
_cell.angle_beta   90.00
_cell.angle_gamma   90.00
#
_symmetry.space_group_name_H-M   'P 1'
#
loop_
_entity.id
_entity.type
_entity.pdbx_description
1 polymer ?
#
loop_
_entity_poly.entity_id
_entity_poly.type
_entity_poly.pdbx_seq_one_letter_code
_entity_poly.pdbx_strand_id
1 'polypeptide(L)'
;MFVDPGHLFVEGHPAVIQYDGIVRFGGMAIRWGLPPAERTREFIEGLKKLEKGKTYMYIEHPALDTDEMRGISHIGYENVAEDRQAVTDMFTSPEVKRIIEEKGIELVSYGDLVREYKYKGE
;
A
#
# COMPACT_ATOMS: atom_id res chain seq x y z
N MET A 1 3.39 21.85 -5.59
CA MET A 1 4.25 21.54 -6.75
C MET A 1 5.67 21.91 -6.34
N PHE A 2 6.43 20.95 -5.84
CA PHE A 2 7.86 21.08 -5.60
C PHE A 2 8.50 19.89 -6.31
N VAL A 3 9.26 20.20 -7.36
CA VAL A 3 10.13 19.29 -8.08
C VAL A 3 11.51 19.47 -7.49
N ASP A 4 12.10 18.40 -6.98
CA ASP A 4 13.53 18.29 -6.75
C ASP A 4 14.07 17.20 -7.72
N PRO A 5 15.15 17.47 -8.49
CA PRO A 5 15.52 16.69 -9.66
C PRO A 5 16.65 15.72 -9.31
N GLY A 6 16.32 14.46 -9.12
CA GLY A 6 17.28 13.37 -9.01
C GLY A 6 16.85 12.16 -9.84
N HIS A 7 17.13 12.21 -11.15
CA HIS A 7 17.38 11.07 -12.09
C HIS A 7 16.64 9.75 -11.81
N LEU A 8 15.90 9.11 -12.71
CA LEU A 8 15.94 9.02 -14.17
C LEU A 8 14.69 8.23 -14.59
N PHE A 9 14.19 8.45 -15.80
CA PHE A 9 13.23 7.54 -16.43
C PHE A 9 13.83 6.13 -16.54
N VAL A 10 13.08 5.11 -16.12
CA VAL A 10 13.36 3.70 -16.47
C VAL A 10 12.14 3.15 -17.19
N GLU A 11 12.30 2.93 -18.49
CA GLU A 11 11.35 2.22 -19.33
C GLU A 11 11.13 0.79 -18.81
N GLY A 12 9.87 0.34 -18.81
CA GLY A 12 9.52 -1.06 -19.07
C GLY A 12 9.49 -2.06 -17.91
N HIS A 13 9.75 -1.69 -16.65
CA HIS A 13 9.53 -2.57 -15.49
C HIS A 13 8.89 -1.76 -14.36
N PRO A 14 7.96 -2.32 -13.54
CA PRO A 14 7.35 -1.57 -12.45
C PRO A 14 8.45 -1.16 -11.46
N ALA A 15 8.91 0.07 -11.57
CA ALA A 15 10.01 0.60 -10.80
C ALA A 15 9.61 0.67 -9.32
N VAL A 16 10.34 -0.07 -8.49
CA VAL A 16 10.41 0.20 -7.06
C VAL A 16 11.08 1.57 -6.92
N ILE A 17 10.28 2.62 -6.71
CA ILE A 17 10.81 3.93 -6.33
C ILE A 17 11.33 3.79 -4.90
N GLN A 18 12.65 3.72 -4.73
CA GLN A 18 13.31 3.87 -3.44
C GLN A 18 13.36 5.36 -3.12
N TYR A 19 12.61 5.77 -2.11
CA TYR A 19 12.94 6.98 -1.37
C TYR A 19 13.98 6.59 -0.32
N ASP A 20 14.85 7.52 0.09
CA ASP A 20 16.00 7.25 0.96
C ASP A 20 15.66 6.32 2.16
N GLY A 21 15.93 5.01 2.04
CA GLY A 21 15.59 3.97 3.04
C GLY A 21 14.16 3.39 3.02
N ILE A 22 13.23 3.95 2.23
CA ILE A 22 11.84 3.46 2.10
C ILE A 22 11.65 2.73 0.77
N VAL A 23 11.27 1.46 0.87
CA VAL A 23 10.88 0.63 -0.26
C VAL A 23 9.39 0.82 -0.50
N ARG A 24 9.00 1.34 -1.65
CA ARG A 24 7.60 1.23 -2.07
C ARG A 24 7.24 -0.26 -2.06
N PHE A 25 6.13 -0.63 -1.41
CA PHE A 25 5.59 -1.98 -1.49
C PHE A 25 5.15 -2.22 -2.94
N GLY A 26 6.13 -2.60 -3.76
CA GLY A 26 6.08 -2.66 -5.21
C GLY A 26 5.74 -4.08 -5.66
N GLY A 27 4.69 -4.19 -6.46
CA GLY A 27 4.17 -5.46 -6.97
C GLY A 27 2.67 -5.41 -7.29
N MET A 28 1.91 -4.52 -6.64
CA MET A 28 0.49 -4.28 -6.93
C MET A 28 0.26 -2.77 -7.04
N ALA A 29 0.62 -2.20 -8.18
CA ALA A 29 -0.07 -0.99 -8.60
C ALA A 29 -1.53 -1.39 -8.86
N ILE A 30 -2.45 -0.77 -8.12
CA ILE A 30 -3.89 -0.69 -8.34
C ILE A 30 -4.39 -1.62 -9.46
N ARG A 31 -4.72 -2.87 -9.12
CA ARG A 31 -5.58 -3.66 -9.99
C ARG A 31 -7.03 -3.30 -9.66
N TRP A 32 -7.58 -2.43 -10.49
CA TRP A 32 -8.99 -2.10 -10.48
C TRP A 32 -9.82 -3.36 -10.71
N GLY A 33 -10.91 -3.53 -9.96
CA GLY A 33 -11.85 -4.64 -10.15
C GLY A 33 -11.35 -6.02 -9.72
N LEU A 34 -10.31 -6.11 -8.88
CA LEU A 34 -9.96 -7.39 -8.24
C LEU A 34 -11.05 -7.82 -7.25
N PRO A 35 -11.53 -9.07 -7.30
CA PRO A 35 -12.41 -9.60 -6.28
C PRO A 35 -11.80 -9.46 -4.87
N PRO A 36 -12.60 -9.13 -3.83
CA PRO A 36 -12.08 -8.89 -2.48
C PRO A 36 -11.20 -10.01 -1.91
N ALA A 37 -11.58 -11.27 -2.15
CA ALA A 37 -10.83 -12.44 -1.72
C ALA A 37 -9.47 -12.56 -2.43
N GLU A 38 -9.44 -12.27 -3.73
CA GLU A 38 -8.20 -12.32 -4.52
C GLU A 38 -7.25 -11.20 -4.10
N ARG A 39 -7.77 -9.98 -3.92
CA ARG A 39 -7.02 -8.83 -3.39
C ARG A 39 -6.37 -9.15 -2.05
N THR A 40 -7.14 -9.71 -1.11
CA THR A 40 -6.63 -10.08 0.23
C THR A 40 -5.53 -11.13 0.15
N ARG A 41 -5.72 -12.15 -0.69
CA ARG A 41 -4.71 -13.20 -0.92
C ARG A 41 -3.42 -12.62 -1.50
N GLU A 42 -3.51 -11.78 -2.54
CA GLU A 42 -2.33 -11.16 -3.14
C GLU A 42 -1.58 -10.26 -2.14
N PHE A 43 -2.31 -9.51 -1.29
CA PHE A 43 -1.72 -8.70 -0.23
C PHE A 43 -0.94 -9.56 0.79
N ILE A 44 -1.52 -10.67 1.24
CA ILE A 44 -0.87 -11.64 2.13
C ILE A 44 0.41 -12.20 1.49
N GLU A 45 0.38 -12.57 0.22
CA GLU A 45 1.56 -13.04 -0.50
C GLU A 45 2.64 -11.95 -0.62
N GLY A 46 2.25 -10.68 -0.71
CA GLY A 46 3.15 -9.55 -0.60
C GLY A 46 3.78 -9.43 0.79
N LEU A 47 2.98 -9.49 1.86
CA LEU A 47 3.46 -9.45 3.25
C LEU A 47 4.48 -10.56 3.52
N LYS A 48 4.26 -11.75 2.94
CA LYS A 48 5.19 -12.88 3.10
C LYS A 48 6.56 -12.65 2.49
N LYS A 49 6.68 -11.77 1.49
CA LYS A 49 7.91 -11.45 0.77
C LYS A 49 8.69 -10.26 1.36
N LEU A 50 8.16 -9.61 2.40
CA LEU A 50 8.88 -8.53 3.07
C LEU A 50 10.20 -9.02 3.65
N GLU A 51 11.24 -8.21 3.49
CA GLU A 51 12.58 -8.49 3.99
C GLU A 51 12.81 -7.75 5.31
N LYS A 52 13.47 -8.44 6.25
CA LYS A 52 13.79 -7.89 7.56
C LYS A 52 14.71 -6.67 7.43
N GLY A 53 14.45 -5.64 8.23
CA GLY A 53 15.28 -4.42 8.30
C GLY A 53 15.01 -3.42 7.19
N LYS A 54 14.00 -3.65 6.34
CA LYS A 54 13.55 -2.69 5.34
C LYS A 54 12.22 -2.05 5.76
N THR A 55 12.08 -0.76 5.48
CA THR A 55 10.83 -0.03 5.68
C THR A 55 10.02 -0.05 4.40
N TYR A 56 8.76 -0.45 4.49
CA TYR A 56 7.86 -0.54 3.34
C TYR A 56 6.69 0.42 3.45
N MET A 57 6.25 0.98 2.32
CA MET A 57 5.05 1.83 2.25
C MET A 57 4.02 1.25 1.28
N TYR A 58 2.81 1.02 1.77
CA TYR A 58 1.65 0.58 0.99
C TYR A 58 0.54 1.63 1.12
N ILE A 59 0.02 2.11 -0.02
CA ILE A 59 -0.98 3.18 -0.08
C ILE A 59 -2.18 2.68 -0.87
N GLU A 60 -3.35 2.75 -0.26
CA GLU A 60 -4.64 2.37 -0.85
C GLU A 60 -5.76 3.30 -0.37
N HIS A 61 -6.96 3.12 -0.92
CA HIS A 61 -8.10 4.01 -0.70
C HIS A 61 -9.28 3.26 -0.04
N PRO A 62 -9.22 2.89 1.25
CA PRO A 62 -10.33 2.23 1.93
C PRO A 62 -11.54 3.16 2.02
N ALA A 63 -12.73 2.62 1.70
CA ALA A 63 -14.01 3.24 1.99
C ALA A 63 -15.10 2.16 2.10
N LEU A 64 -16.26 2.51 2.67
CA LEU A 64 -17.42 1.63 2.67
C LEU A 64 -18.21 1.77 1.35
N ASP A 65 -18.80 0.68 0.86
CA ASP A 65 -19.74 0.69 -0.26
C ASP A 65 -21.11 1.21 0.21
N THR A 66 -21.23 2.53 0.26
CA THR A 66 -22.45 3.25 0.59
C THR A 66 -23.02 3.93 -0.65
N ASP A 67 -24.30 4.34 -0.58
CA ASP A 67 -24.93 5.10 -1.66
C ASP A 67 -24.17 6.40 -1.99
N GLU A 68 -23.55 7.03 -0.99
CA GLU A 68 -22.67 8.19 -1.20
C GLU A 68 -21.43 7.82 -2.02
N MET A 69 -20.76 6.70 -1.67
CA MET A 69 -19.56 6.27 -2.36
C MET A 69 -19.84 5.81 -3.80
N ARG A 70 -21.03 5.23 -4.06
CA ARG A 70 -21.48 4.85 -5.41
C ARG A 70 -21.68 6.04 -6.35
N GLY A 71 -21.78 7.25 -5.80
CA GLY A 71 -21.74 8.49 -6.58
C GLY A 71 -20.36 8.86 -7.12
N ILE A 72 -19.29 8.22 -6.64
CA ILE A 72 -17.91 8.46 -7.06
C ILE A 72 -17.55 7.48 -8.20
N SER A 73 -17.15 8.02 -9.35
CA SER A 73 -16.73 7.22 -10.51
C SER A 73 -15.73 7.96 -11.40
N HIS A 74 -15.05 7.20 -12.26
CA HIS A 74 -14.32 7.72 -13.42
C HIS A 74 -14.72 6.93 -14.66
N ILE A 75 -14.61 7.53 -15.85
CA ILE A 75 -14.89 6.82 -17.10
C ILE A 75 -13.91 5.66 -17.25
N GLY A 76 -14.42 4.42 -17.35
CA GLY A 76 -13.62 3.20 -17.35
C GLY A 76 -13.24 2.67 -15.96
N TYR A 77 -13.76 3.29 -14.90
CA TYR A 77 -13.66 2.82 -13.52
C TYR A 77 -14.88 3.27 -12.71
N GLU A 78 -16.02 2.65 -13.03
CA GLU A 78 -17.33 3.00 -12.48
C GLU A 78 -17.62 2.31 -11.14
N ASN A 79 -16.96 1.19 -10.84
CA ASN A 79 -17.16 0.37 -9.64
C ASN A 79 -16.27 0.80 -8.46
N VAL A 80 -16.00 2.11 -8.31
CA VAL A 80 -15.10 2.65 -7.27
C VAL A 80 -15.52 2.22 -5.87
N ALA A 81 -16.82 2.25 -5.57
CA ALA A 81 -17.33 1.93 -4.24
C ALA A 81 -17.01 0.48 -3.84
N GLU A 82 -17.22 -0.47 -4.74
CA GLU A 82 -16.93 -1.88 -4.52
C GLU A 82 -15.43 -2.12 -4.31
N ASP A 83 -14.59 -1.52 -5.15
CA ASP A 83 -13.13 -1.64 -5.03
C ASP A 83 -12.61 -1.06 -3.70
N ARG A 84 -13.16 0.06 -3.26
CA ARG A 84 -12.79 0.68 -1.98
C ARG A 84 -13.28 -0.12 -0.78
N GLN A 85 -14.44 -0.77 -0.90
CA GLN A 85 -14.92 -1.75 0.09
C GLN A 85 -13.97 -2.95 0.16
N ALA A 86 -13.51 -3.47 -0.98
CA ALA A 86 -12.54 -4.55 -1.03
C ALA A 86 -11.21 -4.19 -0.32
N VAL A 87 -10.77 -2.93 -0.41
CA VAL A 87 -9.62 -2.43 0.36
C VAL A 87 -9.92 -2.42 1.86
N THR A 88 -11.10 -1.93 2.27
CA THR A 88 -11.52 -1.91 3.68
C THR A 88 -11.56 -3.32 4.26
N ASP A 89 -12.15 -4.27 3.55
CA ASP A 89 -12.25 -5.66 3.98
C ASP A 89 -10.86 -6.32 4.11
N MET A 90 -9.96 -6.04 3.17
CA MET A 90 -8.57 -6.50 3.23
C MET A 90 -7.83 -5.93 4.44
N PHE A 91 -7.92 -4.62 4.68
CA PHE A 91 -7.25 -3.96 5.81
C PHE A 91 -7.81 -4.36 7.18
N THR A 92 -9.07 -4.78 7.23
CA THR A 92 -9.74 -5.22 8.47
C THR A 92 -9.80 -6.75 8.60
N SER A 93 -9.20 -7.49 7.66
CA SER A 93 -9.19 -8.94 7.66
C SER A 93 -8.45 -9.50 8.89
N PRO A 94 -9.10 -10.40 9.67
CA PRO A 94 -8.42 -11.10 10.76
C PRO A 94 -7.21 -11.92 10.28
N GLU A 95 -7.26 -12.45 9.06
CA GLU A 95 -6.14 -13.21 8.50
C GLU A 95 -4.93 -12.33 8.20
N VAL A 96 -5.14 -11.15 7.60
CA VAL A 96 -4.07 -10.17 7.36
C VAL A 96 -3.41 -9.79 8.68
N LYS A 97 -4.21 -9.52 9.72
CA LYS A 97 -3.71 -9.23 11.06
C LYS A 97 -2.84 -10.36 11.61
N ARG A 98 -3.28 -11.62 11.53
CA ARG A 98 -2.47 -12.77 11.98
C ARG A 98 -1.14 -12.85 11.25
N ILE A 99 -1.12 -12.66 9.92
CA ILE A 99 0.12 -12.74 9.13
C ILE A 99 1.10 -11.62 9.52
N ILE A 100 0.61 -10.41 9.79
CA ILE A 100 1.43 -9.29 10.30
C ILE A 100 2.09 -9.69 11.63
N GLU A 101 1.32 -10.25 12.56
CA GLU A 101 1.81 -10.71 13.87
C GLU A 101 2.82 -11.87 13.74
N GLU A 102 2.51 -12.91 12.96
CA GLU A 102 3.37 -14.08 12.74
C GLU A 102 4.71 -13.73 12.09
N LYS A 103 4.71 -12.75 11.18
CA LYS A 103 5.92 -12.27 10.49
C LYS A 103 6.71 -11.27 11.33
N GLY A 104 6.17 -10.79 12.45
CA GLY A 104 6.77 -9.72 13.25
C GLY A 104 6.90 -8.42 12.46
N ILE A 105 5.92 -8.11 11.61
CA ILE A 105 5.89 -6.87 10.84
C ILE A 105 5.46 -5.74 11.78
N GLU A 106 6.32 -4.74 11.93
CA GLU A 106 6.02 -3.55 12.72
C GLU A 106 5.27 -2.52 11.87
N LEU A 107 4.08 -2.11 12.33
CA LEU A 107 3.33 -1.03 11.70
C LEU A 107 3.81 0.30 12.27
N VAL A 108 4.42 1.12 11.41
CA VAL A 108 4.99 2.41 11.79
C VAL A 108 4.18 3.56 11.18
N SER A 109 4.10 4.66 11.91
CA SER A 109 3.58 5.93 11.41
C SER A 109 4.70 6.78 10.80
N TYR A 110 4.35 7.78 9.99
CA TYR A 110 5.32 8.80 9.57
C TYR A 110 5.99 9.50 10.77
N GLY A 111 5.32 9.61 11.92
CA GLY A 111 5.89 10.19 13.12
C GLY A 111 7.01 9.34 13.72
N ASP A 112 6.91 8.01 13.64
CA ASP A 112 7.97 7.08 14.05
C ASP A 112 9.21 7.26 13.18
N LEU A 113 9.00 7.31 11.86
CA LEU A 113 10.08 7.56 10.90
C LEU A 113 10.76 8.91 11.16
N VAL A 114 9.99 10.00 11.29
CA VAL A 114 10.58 11.33 11.57
C VAL A 114 11.38 11.34 12.87
N ARG A 115 10.93 10.66 13.93
CA ARG A 115 11.70 10.53 15.17
C ARG A 115 13.00 9.76 14.92
N GLU A 116 12.92 8.59 14.30
CA GLU A 116 14.08 7.75 14.01
C GLU A 116 15.16 8.50 13.20
N TYR A 117 14.77 9.20 12.12
CA TYR A 117 15.71 9.98 11.31
C TYR A 117 16.31 11.17 12.07
N LYS A 118 15.55 11.83 12.95
CA LYS A 118 16.08 12.92 13.79
C LYS A 118 17.14 12.43 14.79
N TYR A 119 16.95 11.24 15.38
CA TYR A 119 17.87 10.68 16.37
C TYR A 119 19.02 9.86 15.79
N LYS A 120 19.01 9.54 14.48
CA LYS A 120 20.13 8.93 13.76
C LYS A 120 21.16 9.94 13.23
N GLY A 121 20.86 11.24 13.30
CA GLY A 121 21.70 12.33 12.81
C GLY A 121 22.55 13.03 13.87
N GLU A 122 22.56 12.53 15.11
CA GLU A 122 23.46 12.94 16.21
C GLU A 122 24.49 11.83 16.48
#